data_AF-A0A847SX76-F1
#
_entry.id   AF-A0A847SX76-F1
#
_cell.length_a   1.000
_cell.length_b   1.000
_cell.length_c   1.000
_cell.angle_alpha   90.00
_cell.angle_beta   90.00
_cell.angle_gamma   90.00
#
_symmetry.space_group_name_H-M   'P 1'
#
loop_
_entity.id
_entity.type
_entity.pdbx_description
1 polymer ?
#
loop_
_entity_poly.entity_id
_entity_poly.type
_entity_poly.pdbx_seq_one_letter_code
_entity_poly.pdbx_strand_id
1 'polypeptide(L)'
;MSTRSTADKECCADILNLPDEMAATMEKLGGLEGLRSRVPSRENVIEEARLFQSLSDPIRLQILHALQVADLCPCILKEITALSDSKLSYHLSVLEEAKLVTWSSRKKWRIYMLSELGLSVVDRIARPRE
;
A
#
# COMPACT_ATOMS: atom_id res chain seq x y z
N MET A 1 31.52 -5.89 -33.06
CA MET A 1 32.79 -5.97 -32.31
C MET A 1 32.63 -5.04 -31.13
N SER A 2 32.61 -5.41 -29.85
CA SER A 2 33.02 -6.60 -29.10
C SER A 2 32.15 -6.63 -27.82
N THR A 3 31.38 -7.69 -27.60
CA THR A 3 31.56 -8.72 -26.56
C THR A 3 31.20 -8.31 -25.12
N ARG A 4 30.15 -8.98 -24.63
CA ARG A 4 29.78 -9.34 -23.25
C ARG A 4 30.75 -8.92 -22.13
N SER A 5 30.18 -8.41 -21.03
CA SER A 5 30.57 -8.83 -19.69
C SER A 5 29.32 -9.09 -18.84
N THR A 6 29.06 -10.37 -18.63
CA THR A 6 28.20 -10.90 -17.57
C THR A 6 28.93 -10.74 -16.24
N ALA A 7 28.51 -9.79 -15.41
CA ALA A 7 28.87 -9.65 -14.00
C ALA A 7 27.55 -9.36 -13.27
N ASP A 8 27.04 -10.11 -12.30
CA ASP A 8 27.58 -11.23 -11.54
C ASP A 8 26.51 -12.33 -11.49
N LYS A 9 26.90 -13.52 -11.94
CA LYS A 9 26.09 -14.75 -11.90
C LYS A 9 26.72 -15.78 -10.96
N GLU A 10 27.31 -15.30 -9.86
CA GLU A 10 27.92 -16.13 -8.81
C GLU A 10 27.40 -15.71 -7.44
N CYS A 11 26.16 -16.10 -7.13
CA CYS A 11 25.67 -16.19 -5.75
C CYS A 11 24.97 -17.54 -5.50
N CYS A 12 25.24 -18.54 -6.35
CA CYS A 12 24.60 -19.85 -6.30
C CYS A 12 25.61 -21.00 -6.35
N ALA A 13 26.74 -20.89 -5.64
CA ALA A 13 27.63 -22.04 -5.42
C ALA A 13 27.13 -22.96 -4.28
N ASP A 14 26.24 -22.48 -3.40
CA ASP A 14 25.80 -23.21 -2.19
C ASP A 14 24.28 -23.47 -2.13
N ILE A 15 23.64 -23.80 -3.25
CA ILE A 15 22.25 -24.34 -3.22
C ILE A 15 22.21 -25.69 -2.44
N LEU A 16 23.35 -26.33 -2.23
CA LEU A 16 23.50 -27.62 -1.56
C LEU A 16 23.76 -27.54 -0.04
N ASN A 17 23.88 -26.35 0.55
CA ASN A 17 24.07 -26.15 1.99
C ASN A 17 23.02 -25.19 2.56
N LEU A 18 21.73 -25.46 2.31
CA LEU A 18 20.66 -24.77 3.04
C LEU A 18 20.75 -25.17 4.52
N PRO A 19 20.62 -24.23 5.48
CA PRO A 19 20.39 -24.57 6.87
C PRO A 19 19.21 -25.56 6.97
N ASP A 20 19.32 -26.57 7.82
CA ASP A 20 18.35 -27.67 7.92
C ASP A 20 16.90 -27.17 8.07
N GLU A 21 16.70 -26.05 8.77
CA GLU A 21 15.40 -25.41 8.95
C GLU A 21 14.80 -24.87 7.64
N MET A 22 15.63 -24.29 6.77
CA MET A 22 15.21 -23.78 5.46
C MET A 22 14.94 -24.94 4.49
N ALA A 23 15.77 -25.99 4.53
CA ALA A 23 15.58 -27.20 3.72
C ALA A 23 14.26 -27.89 4.07
N ALA A 24 13.97 -28.08 5.36
CA ALA A 24 12.70 -28.63 5.84
C ALA A 24 11.49 -27.76 5.43
N THR A 25 11.66 -26.43 5.40
CA THR A 25 10.62 -25.52 4.92
C THR A 25 10.38 -25.70 3.42
N MET A 26 11.45 -25.71 2.61
CA MET A 26 11.34 -25.91 1.17
C MET A 26 10.75 -27.27 0.82
N GLU A 27 11.09 -28.34 1.55
CA GLU A 27 10.48 -29.65 1.40
C GLU A 27 8.97 -29.61 1.68
N LYS A 28 8.55 -29.05 2.84
CA LYS A 28 7.13 -28.89 3.20
C LYS A 28 6.35 -28.06 2.19
N LEU A 29 7.00 -27.07 1.59
CA LEU A 29 6.36 -26.21 0.59
C LEU A 29 6.20 -26.92 -0.76
N GLY A 30 6.91 -28.02 -1.04
CA GLY A 30 6.95 -28.67 -2.36
C GLY A 30 8.04 -28.11 -3.27
N GLY A 31 9.17 -27.72 -2.69
CA GLY A 31 10.31 -27.11 -3.39
C GLY A 31 10.01 -25.72 -3.95
N LEU A 32 10.81 -25.30 -4.92
CA LEU A 32 10.70 -23.97 -5.55
C LEU A 32 9.39 -23.77 -6.29
N GLU A 33 8.82 -24.83 -6.88
CA GLU A 33 7.54 -24.77 -7.58
C GLU A 33 6.40 -24.50 -6.60
N GLY A 34 6.39 -25.21 -5.47
CA GLY A 34 5.43 -25.00 -4.40
C GLY A 34 5.55 -23.64 -3.70
N LEU A 35 6.74 -23.03 -3.69
CA LEU A 35 6.90 -21.63 -3.26
C LEU A 35 6.36 -20.65 -4.31
N ARG A 36 6.75 -20.83 -5.58
CA ARG A 36 6.33 -19.95 -6.68
C ARG A 36 4.81 -19.87 -6.86
N SER A 37 4.10 -20.97 -6.62
CA SER A 37 2.64 -21.00 -6.70
C SER A 37 1.93 -20.27 -5.55
N ARG A 38 2.61 -20.01 -4.43
CA ARG A 38 2.08 -19.25 -3.29
C ARG A 38 2.41 -17.76 -3.33
N VAL A 39 3.43 -17.36 -4.09
CA VAL A 39 3.82 -15.96 -4.25
C VAL A 39 2.88 -15.31 -5.29
N PRO A 40 2.30 -14.13 -5.01
CA PRO A 40 1.45 -13.43 -5.97
C PRO A 40 2.20 -13.11 -7.27
N SER A 41 1.45 -12.98 -8.36
CA SER A 41 2.03 -12.62 -9.66
C SER A 41 2.68 -11.24 -9.60
N ARG A 42 3.61 -10.98 -10.53
CA ARG A 42 4.30 -9.69 -10.60
C ARG A 42 3.31 -8.54 -10.81
N GLU A 43 2.26 -8.78 -11.59
CA GLU A 43 1.19 -7.83 -11.85
C GLU A 43 0.45 -7.47 -10.55
N ASN A 44 0.10 -8.47 -9.72
CA ASN A 44 -0.55 -8.22 -8.43
C ASN A 44 0.37 -7.43 -7.49
N VAL A 45 1.65 -7.77 -7.41
CA VAL A 45 2.62 -7.04 -6.59
C VAL A 45 2.78 -5.57 -7.05
N ILE A 46 2.72 -5.30 -8.36
CA ILE A 46 2.75 -3.92 -8.87
C ILE A 46 1.50 -3.13 -8.45
N GLU A 47 0.32 -3.74 -8.49
CA GLU A 47 -0.92 -3.14 -8.02
C GLU A 47 -0.86 -2.83 -6.51
N GLU A 48 -0.41 -3.80 -5.71
CA GLU A 48 -0.18 -3.63 -4.27
C GLU A 48 0.80 -2.49 -3.98
N ALA A 49 1.92 -2.42 -4.71
CA ALA A 49 2.92 -1.37 -4.55
C ALA A 49 2.34 0.03 -4.85
N ARG A 50 1.47 0.17 -5.85
CA ARG A 50 0.78 1.44 -6.15
C ARG A 50 -0.15 1.84 -5.00
N LEU A 51 -0.90 0.89 -4.45
CA LEU A 51 -1.73 1.13 -3.27
C LEU A 51 -0.87 1.59 -2.09
N PHE A 52 0.23 0.90 -1.79
CA PHE A 52 1.12 1.29 -0.70
C PHE A 52 1.79 2.65 -0.94
N GLN A 53 2.11 3.00 -2.18
CA GLN A 53 2.60 4.35 -2.51
C GLN A 53 1.54 5.43 -2.22
N SER A 54 0.26 5.13 -2.43
CA SER A 54 -0.82 6.04 -2.01
C SER A 54 -0.98 6.14 -0.49
N LEU A 55 -0.46 5.18 0.28
CA LEU A 55 -0.53 5.17 1.75
C LEU A 55 0.75 5.64 2.44
N SER A 56 1.88 5.71 1.73
CA SER A 56 3.21 5.97 2.33
C SER A 56 3.46 7.42 2.76
N ASP A 57 2.46 8.29 2.68
CA ASP A 57 2.55 9.70 3.06
C ASP A 57 1.80 9.96 4.37
N PRO A 58 2.45 10.57 5.38
CA PRO A 58 1.85 10.83 6.67
C PRO A 58 0.56 11.66 6.61
N ILE A 59 0.45 12.62 5.70
CA ILE A 59 -0.74 13.45 5.54
C ILE A 59 -1.91 12.60 5.06
N ARG A 60 -1.68 11.70 4.09
CA ARG A 60 -2.72 10.83 3.56
C ARG A 60 -3.24 9.89 4.64
N LEU A 61 -2.35 9.34 5.47
CA LEU A 61 -2.74 8.54 6.65
C LEU A 61 -3.54 9.37 7.66
N GLN A 62 -3.13 10.62 7.92
CA GLN A 62 -3.86 11.52 8.82
C GLN A 62 -5.29 11.80 8.31
N ILE A 63 -5.45 12.05 7.01
CA ILE A 63 -6.76 12.23 6.38
C ILE A 63 -7.62 10.96 6.55
N LEU A 64 -7.06 9.78 6.27
CA LEU A 64 -7.80 8.52 6.42
C LEU A 64 -8.23 8.28 7.87
N HIS A 65 -7.37 8.55 8.85
CA HIS A 65 -7.72 8.44 10.27
C HIS A 65 -8.77 9.46 10.71
N ALA A 66 -8.76 10.68 10.16
CA ALA A 66 -9.81 11.67 10.39
C ALA A 66 -11.15 11.20 9.81
N LEU A 67 -11.14 10.65 8.59
CA LEU A 67 -12.33 10.12 7.93
C LEU A 67 -12.86 8.82 8.56
N GLN A 68 -12.02 8.08 9.30
CA GLN A 68 -12.48 6.96 10.11
C GLN A 68 -13.34 7.42 11.29
N VAL A 69 -13.17 8.66 11.76
CA VAL A 69 -13.97 9.22 12.87
C VAL A 69 -15.30 9.76 12.36
N ALA A 70 -15.30 10.46 11.23
CA ALA A 70 -16.50 11.06 10.65
C ALA A 70 -16.32 11.39 9.17
N ASP A 71 -17.44 11.56 8.47
CA ASP A 71 -17.48 12.11 7.12
C ASP A 71 -17.22 13.63 7.16
N LEU A 72 -16.20 14.11 6.45
CA LEU A 72 -15.71 15.50 6.60
C LEU A 72 -15.70 16.26 5.28
N CYS A 73 -15.94 17.58 5.35
CA CYS A 73 -15.71 18.45 4.20
C CYS A 73 -14.23 18.84 4.09
N PRO A 74 -13.77 19.26 2.90
CA PRO A 74 -12.38 19.72 2.69
C PRO A 74 -11.95 20.83 3.67
N CYS A 75 -12.86 21.71 4.08
CA CYS A 75 -12.53 22.78 5.02
C CYS A 75 -12.07 22.22 6.38
N ILE A 76 -12.73 21.17 6.90
CA ILE A 76 -12.31 20.57 8.17
C ILE A 76 -11.00 19.79 8.00
N LEU A 77 -10.86 19.05 6.90
CA LEU A 77 -9.61 18.33 6.61
C LEU A 77 -8.41 19.28 6.47
N LYS A 78 -8.63 20.48 5.94
CA LYS A 78 -7.62 21.54 5.87
C LYS A 78 -7.14 21.97 7.25
N GLU A 79 -8.07 22.22 8.17
CA GLU A 79 -7.74 22.61 9.55
C GLU A 79 -6.97 21.49 10.27
N ILE A 80 -7.36 20.22 10.07
CA ILE A 80 -6.69 19.06 10.69
C ILE A 80 -5.27 18.86 10.15
N THR A 81 -5.07 19.05 8.85
CA THR A 81 -3.80 18.78 8.17
C THR A 81 -2.88 20.01 8.09
N ALA A 82 -3.37 21.21 8.42
CA ALA A 82 -2.68 22.49 8.28
C ALA A 82 -2.12 22.75 6.87
N LEU A 83 -2.83 22.29 5.83
CA LEU A 83 -2.41 22.41 4.44
C LEU A 83 -3.06 23.59 3.70
N SER A 84 -2.43 23.98 2.58
CA SER A 84 -3.08 24.82 1.56
C SER A 84 -4.13 24.03 0.79
N ASP A 85 -5.10 24.72 0.19
CA ASP A 85 -6.18 24.08 -0.59
C ASP A 85 -5.64 23.25 -1.76
N SER A 86 -4.58 23.73 -2.42
CA SER A 86 -3.91 23.03 -3.52
C SER A 86 -3.27 21.71 -3.09
N LYS A 87 -2.58 21.71 -1.94
CA LYS A 87 -1.93 20.49 -1.40
C LYS A 87 -2.96 19.50 -0.91
N LEU A 88 -3.99 19.96 -0.19
CA LEU A 88 -5.06 19.10 0.27
C LEU A 88 -5.79 18.44 -0.91
N SER A 89 -6.10 19.21 -1.96
CA SER A 89 -6.76 18.68 -3.16
C SER A 89 -5.91 17.60 -3.84
N TYR A 90 -4.59 17.79 -3.95
CA TYR A 90 -3.69 16.77 -4.47
C TYR A 90 -3.75 15.47 -3.64
N HIS A 91 -3.67 15.55 -2.31
CA HIS A 91 -3.76 14.37 -1.45
C HIS A 91 -5.11 13.66 -1.58
N LEU A 92 -6.22 14.41 -1.66
CA LEU A 92 -7.55 13.84 -1.88
C LEU A 92 -7.66 13.16 -3.23
N SER A 93 -7.14 13.76 -4.32
CA SER A 93 -7.12 13.13 -5.64
C SER A 93 -6.34 11.81 -5.64
N VAL A 94 -5.16 11.77 -5.02
CA VAL A 94 -4.37 10.53 -4.90
C VAL A 94 -5.15 9.45 -4.14
N LEU A 95 -5.85 9.82 -3.06
CA LEU A 95 -6.67 8.88 -2.29
C LEU A 95 -7.93 8.42 -3.05
N GLU A 96 -8.55 9.30 -3.84
CA GLU A 96 -9.68 8.98 -4.71
C GLU A 96 -9.26 8.03 -5.84
N GLU A 97 -8.13 8.28 -6.49
CA GLU A 97 -7.55 7.42 -7.54
C GLU A 97 -7.18 6.04 -7.01
N ALA A 98 -6.65 5.97 -5.79
CA ALA A 98 -6.38 4.72 -5.07
C ALA A 98 -7.66 4.04 -4.53
N LYS A 99 -8.84 4.64 -4.74
CA LYS A 99 -10.14 4.15 -4.26
C LYS A 99 -10.20 3.98 -2.74
N LEU A 100 -9.42 4.75 -1.98
CA LEU A 100 -9.41 4.72 -0.52
C LEU A 100 -10.46 5.64 0.09
N VAL A 101 -10.81 6.71 -0.63
CA VAL A 101 -11.88 7.63 -0.23
C VAL A 101 -12.87 7.80 -1.37
N THR A 102 -14.07 8.22 -1.00
CA THR A 102 -15.10 8.68 -1.93
C THR A 102 -15.69 9.98 -1.39
N TRP A 103 -16.55 10.63 -2.18
CA TRP A 103 -17.26 11.81 -1.72
C TRP A 103 -18.69 11.83 -2.23
N SER A 104 -19.55 12.53 -1.49
CA SER A 104 -20.91 12.84 -1.90
C SER A 104 -21.19 14.33 -1.82
N SER A 105 -22.08 14.85 -2.66
CA SER A 105 -22.56 16.22 -2.58
C SER A 105 -23.74 16.31 -1.61
N ARG A 106 -23.63 17.18 -0.61
CA ARG A 106 -24.72 17.53 0.31
C ARG A 106 -25.03 19.02 0.17
N LYS A 107 -26.01 19.35 -0.66
CA LYS A 107 -26.36 20.72 -1.04
C LYS A 107 -25.15 21.43 -1.66
N LYS A 108 -24.54 22.38 -0.93
CA LYS A 108 -23.36 23.15 -1.35
C LYS A 108 -22.03 22.55 -0.91
N TRP A 109 -22.05 21.45 -0.16
CA TRP A 109 -20.86 20.87 0.46
C TRP A 109 -20.45 19.59 -0.23
N ARG A 110 -19.13 19.42 -0.47
CA ARG A 110 -18.52 18.13 -0.77
C ARG A 110 -18.12 17.48 0.54
N ILE A 111 -18.59 16.26 0.77
CA ILE A 111 -18.31 15.49 1.98
C ILE A 111 -17.54 14.23 1.58
N TYR A 112 -16.32 14.09 2.11
CA TYR A 112 -15.44 12.95 1.94
C TYR A 112 -15.68 11.89 3.01
N MET A 113 -15.53 10.63 2.61
CA MET A 113 -15.81 9.44 3.42
C MET A 113 -14.82 8.34 3.02
N LEU A 114 -14.52 7.40 3.92
CA LEU A 114 -13.76 6.21 3.55
C LEU A 114 -14.59 5.34 2.58
N SER A 115 -13.93 4.75 1.59
CA SER A 115 -14.52 3.65 0.82
C SER A 115 -14.48 2.34 1.63
N GLU A 116 -15.09 1.28 1.10
CA GLU A 116 -14.93 -0.07 1.68
C GLU A 116 -13.45 -0.50 1.77
N LEU A 117 -12.67 -0.22 0.73
CA LEU A 117 -11.23 -0.47 0.73
C LEU A 117 -10.53 0.37 1.79
N GLY A 118 -10.84 1.68 1.85
CA GLY A 118 -10.27 2.59 2.84
C GLY A 118 -10.52 2.14 4.27
N LEU A 119 -11.75 1.75 4.60
CA LEU A 119 -12.10 1.18 5.90
C LEU A 119 -11.26 -0.07 6.20
N SER A 120 -11.20 -1.02 5.27
CA SER A 120 -10.46 -2.27 5.45
C SER A 120 -8.95 -2.05 5.66
N VAL A 121 -8.38 -1.02 5.03
CA VAL A 121 -6.98 -0.65 5.18
C VAL A 121 -6.75 0.00 6.54
N VAL A 122 -7.54 1.02 6.87
CA VAL A 122 -7.38 1.75 8.13
C VAL A 122 -7.56 0.82 9.32
N ASP A 123 -8.51 -0.11 9.30
CA ASP A 123 -8.71 -1.07 10.38
C ASP A 123 -7.53 -2.04 10.59
N ARG A 124 -6.80 -2.37 9.53
CA ARG A 124 -5.61 -3.25 9.62
C ARG A 124 -4.37 -2.51 10.09
N ILE A 125 -4.24 -1.22 9.79
CA ILE A 125 -3.05 -0.43 10.16
C ILE A 125 -3.25 0.39 11.44
N ALA A 126 -4.49 0.66 11.83
CA ALA A 126 -4.80 1.47 13.00
C ALA A 126 -4.25 0.80 14.25
N ARG A 127 -3.39 1.54 14.94
CA ARG A 127 -3.02 1.22 16.31
C ARG A 127 -4.19 1.60 17.23
N PRO A 128 -4.35 0.92 18.38
CA PRO A 128 -5.29 1.37 19.41
C PRO A 128 -5.04 2.84 19.72
N ARG A 129 -6.10 3.65 19.75
CA ARG A 129 -6.01 5.04 20.20
C ARG A 129 -6.04 5.01 21.73
N GLU A 130 -4.95 5.46 22.36
CA GLU A 130 -4.85 5.62 23.83
C GLU A 130 -5.79 6.71 24.36
#